data_AF-A0A9D8TFP2-F1
#
_entry.id   AF-A0A9D8TFP2-F1
#
_cell.length_a   1.000
_cell.length_b   1.000
_cell.length_c   1.000
_cell.angle_alpha   90.00
_cell.angle_beta   90.00
_cell.angle_gamma   90.00
#
_symmetry.space_group_name_H-M   'P 1'
#
loop_
_entity.id
_entity.type
_entity.pdbx_description
1 polymer ?
#
loop_
_entity_poly.entity_id
_entity_poly.type
_entity_poly.pdbx_seq_one_letter_code
_entity_poly.pdbx_strand_id
1 'polypeptide(L)'
;MIEDLVIGQIPDHTVVVTSYDATAQKICVFDPNSLNAEDTYPLAQFLDAWNDSKYYLLRVVSPETCEYIPHPIDLSDVVLTDDLIELREAIAENAHEVWAENRYAEGWRYGPQRDDDKLLHPDMRPYSQLPEGEKDYDREMAMKTIKLLKKLGYDLVKRKNNKQ
;
A
#
# COMPACT_ATOMS: atom_id res chain seq x y z
N MET A 1 -11.99 19.22 -23.28
CA MET A 1 -12.29 17.85 -23.78
C MET A 1 -11.28 17.36 -24.83
N ILE A 2 -10.00 17.77 -24.77
CA ILE A 2 -8.93 17.18 -25.60
C ILE A 2 -7.66 16.91 -24.76
N GLU A 3 -7.51 17.52 -23.58
CA GLU A 3 -6.35 17.29 -22.69
C GLU A 3 -6.32 15.87 -22.08
N ASP A 4 -7.46 15.22 -21.89
CA ASP A 4 -7.54 13.86 -21.30
C ASP A 4 -7.17 12.71 -22.26
N LEU A 5 -6.88 12.98 -23.54
CA LEU A 5 -6.69 11.92 -24.54
C LEU A 5 -5.25 11.39 -24.63
N VAL A 6 -4.26 12.07 -24.02
CA VAL A 6 -2.84 11.73 -24.20
C VAL A 6 -2.04 11.69 -22.89
N ILE A 7 -2.54 12.25 -21.79
CA ILE A 7 -1.87 12.21 -20.48
C ILE A 7 -2.77 11.41 -19.52
N GLY A 8 -2.33 10.23 -19.08
CA GLY A 8 -3.09 9.39 -18.15
C GLY A 8 -3.27 7.91 -18.52
N GLN A 9 -2.60 7.39 -19.57
CA GLN A 9 -2.63 5.95 -19.85
C GLN A 9 -1.77 5.11 -18.91
N ILE A 10 -0.84 5.75 -18.21
CA ILE A 10 -0.06 5.13 -17.13
C ILE A 10 -0.25 6.08 -15.95
N PRO A 11 -0.90 5.67 -14.86
CA PRO A 11 -0.87 6.47 -13.65
C PRO A 11 0.59 6.48 -13.18
N ASP A 12 1.20 7.65 -13.12
CA ASP A 12 2.51 7.82 -12.49
C ASP A 12 2.32 7.65 -10.98
N HIS A 13 2.23 6.38 -10.56
CA HIS A 13 1.89 6.00 -9.20
C HIS A 13 2.95 6.46 -8.19
N THR A 14 4.15 6.84 -8.66
CA THR A 14 5.25 7.27 -7.81
C THR A 14 6.15 8.25 -8.55
N VAL A 15 6.14 9.51 -8.13
CA VAL A 15 7.17 10.50 -8.48
C VAL A 15 7.87 10.96 -7.21
N VAL A 16 9.16 11.27 -7.30
CA VAL A 16 9.92 11.84 -6.17
C VAL A 16 10.18 13.30 -6.46
N VAL A 17 9.71 14.18 -5.57
CA VAL A 17 10.04 15.61 -5.67
C VAL A 17 11.49 15.80 -5.23
N THR A 18 12.31 16.29 -6.15
CA THR A 18 13.75 16.51 -5.96
C THR A 18 14.06 17.96 -5.61
N SER A 19 13.33 18.91 -6.18
CA SER A 19 13.47 20.34 -5.86
C SER A 19 12.22 21.16 -6.20
N TYR A 20 12.14 22.36 -5.63
CA TYR A 20 11.08 23.34 -5.87
C TYR A 20 11.70 24.74 -6.06
N ASP A 21 11.42 25.37 -7.20
CA ASP A 21 11.79 26.76 -7.47
C ASP A 21 10.60 27.69 -7.18
N ALA A 22 10.68 28.39 -6.05
CA ALA A 22 9.65 29.32 -5.61
C ALA A 22 9.51 30.56 -6.50
N THR A 23 10.57 30.97 -7.21
CA THR A 23 10.53 32.16 -8.09
C THR A 23 9.89 31.82 -9.41
N ALA A 24 10.30 30.70 -10.02
CA ALA A 24 9.76 30.25 -11.29
C ALA A 24 8.41 29.51 -11.16
N GLN A 25 7.98 29.21 -9.92
CA GLN A 25 6.79 28.40 -9.62
C GLN A 25 6.84 27.06 -10.36
N LYS A 26 7.97 26.35 -10.23
CA LYS A 26 8.22 25.05 -10.89
C LYS A 26 8.67 24.02 -9.87
N ILE A 27 8.31 22.78 -10.12
CA ILE A 27 8.74 21.62 -9.34
C ILE A 27 9.53 20.68 -10.25
N CYS A 28 10.60 20.13 -9.71
CA CYS A 28 11.36 19.07 -10.37
C CYS A 28 11.04 17.75 -9.70
N VAL A 29 10.86 16.72 -10.53
CA VAL A 29 10.54 15.37 -10.07
C VAL A 29 11.39 14.34 -10.79
N PHE A 30 11.72 13.27 -10.08
CA PHE A 30 12.17 12.03 -10.67
C PHE A 30 10.95 11.13 -10.90
N ASP A 31 10.72 10.77 -12.15
CA ASP A 31 9.70 9.82 -12.57
C ASP A 31 10.38 8.56 -13.13
N PRO A 32 10.22 7.38 -12.49
CA PRO A 32 10.82 6.13 -12.98
C PRO A 32 10.26 5.68 -14.34
N ASN A 33 9.13 6.20 -14.79
CA ASN A 33 8.57 5.93 -16.11
C ASN A 33 9.06 6.90 -17.20
N SER A 34 9.76 7.97 -16.79
CA SER A 34 10.36 8.92 -17.71
C SER A 34 11.72 8.45 -18.21
N LEU A 35 12.05 8.82 -19.45
CA LEU A 35 13.41 8.63 -20.00
C LEU A 35 14.39 9.69 -19.49
N ASN A 36 13.88 10.76 -18.86
CA ASN A 36 14.68 11.83 -18.33
C ASN A 36 15.17 11.49 -16.92
N ALA A 37 16.36 11.99 -16.57
CA ALA A 37 16.85 11.88 -15.20
C ALA A 37 16.04 12.72 -14.21
N GLU A 38 15.42 13.80 -14.70
CA GLU A 38 14.57 14.71 -13.95
C GLU A 38 13.63 15.43 -14.92
N ASP A 39 12.35 15.55 -14.54
CA ASP A 39 11.34 16.30 -15.27
C ASP A 39 10.94 17.55 -14.48
N THR A 40 10.61 18.63 -15.20
CA THR A 40 10.20 19.90 -14.59
C THR A 40 8.80 20.29 -15.04
N TYR A 41 7.92 20.53 -14.08
CA TYR A 41 6.53 20.94 -14.33
C TYR A 41 6.22 22.29 -13.67
N PRO A 42 5.30 23.10 -14.23
CA PRO A 42 4.69 24.20 -13.50
C PRO A 42 4.03 23.70 -12.21
N LEU A 43 4.22 24.43 -11.10
CA LEU A 43 3.68 24.05 -9.79
C LEU A 43 2.17 23.87 -9.83
N ALA A 44 1.45 24.74 -10.54
CA ALA A 44 0.00 24.65 -10.67
C ALA A 44 -0.44 23.33 -11.34
N GLN A 45 0.25 22.90 -12.40
CA GLN A 45 -0.04 21.65 -13.09
C GLN A 45 0.23 20.45 -12.17
N PHE A 46 1.33 20.49 -11.42
CA PHE A 46 1.66 19.45 -10.45
C PHE A 46 0.61 19.36 -9.34
N LEU A 47 0.20 20.48 -8.76
CA LEU A 47 -0.79 20.53 -7.69
C LEU A 47 -2.17 20.03 -8.15
N ASP A 48 -2.55 20.35 -9.39
CA ASP A 48 -3.80 19.87 -10.00
C ASP A 48 -3.77 18.33 -10.15
N ALA A 49 -2.72 17.79 -10.78
CA ALA A 49 -2.52 16.34 -10.92
C ALA A 49 -2.42 15.62 -9.56
N TRP A 50 -1.77 16.24 -8.57
CA TRP A 50 -1.65 15.69 -7.22
C TRP A 50 -2.98 15.73 -6.47
N ASN A 51 -3.82 16.74 -6.70
CA ASN A 51 -5.18 16.78 -6.17
C ASN A 51 -6.08 15.71 -6.80
N ASP A 52 -5.94 15.45 -8.10
CA ASP A 52 -6.67 14.38 -8.79
C ASP A 52 -6.31 13.00 -8.24
N SER A 53 -5.05 12.81 -7.85
CA SER A 53 -4.63 11.61 -7.13
C SER A 53 -5.12 11.57 -5.67
N LYS A 54 -5.94 12.52 -5.20
CA LYS A 54 -6.33 12.66 -3.78
C LYS A 54 -5.13 12.84 -2.85
N TYR A 55 -4.13 13.55 -3.34
CA TYR A 55 -2.84 13.75 -2.68
C TYR A 55 -2.12 12.42 -2.41
N TYR A 56 -2.33 11.43 -3.28
CA TYR A 56 -1.75 10.11 -3.12
C TYR A 56 -0.24 10.17 -3.21
N LEU A 57 0.39 9.84 -2.08
CA LEU A 57 1.80 9.51 -1.89
C LEU A 57 2.80 10.49 -2.55
N LEU A 58 2.94 11.69 -1.96
CA LEU A 58 4.11 12.54 -2.22
C LEU A 58 5.32 12.03 -1.41
N ARG A 59 6.49 11.99 -2.04
CA ARG A 59 7.78 11.80 -1.37
C ARG A 59 8.69 12.97 -1.68
N VAL A 60 9.16 13.62 -0.62
CA VAL A 60 10.20 14.65 -0.71
C VAL A 60 11.45 14.01 -0.14
N VAL A 61 12.50 13.94 -0.95
CA VAL A 61 13.81 13.46 -0.51
C VAL A 61 14.73 14.67 -0.45
N SER A 62 15.43 14.84 0.67
CA SER A 62 16.51 15.83 0.73
C SER A 62 17.69 15.33 -0.11
N PRO A 63 18.06 16.02 -1.21
CA PRO A 63 19.09 15.55 -2.13
C PRO A 63 20.49 15.47 -1.48
N GLU A 64 20.71 16.14 -0.35
CA GLU A 64 22.00 16.17 0.36
C GLU A 64 22.19 14.99 1.31
N THR A 65 21.12 14.39 1.81
CA THR A 65 21.18 13.41 2.92
C THR A 65 20.65 12.03 2.54
N CYS A 66 19.90 11.91 1.44
CA CYS A 66 19.14 10.71 1.10
C CYS A 66 18.27 10.19 2.25
N GLU A 67 17.85 11.06 3.17
CA GLU A 67 17.04 10.68 4.32
C GLU A 67 15.62 10.34 3.85
N TYR A 68 15.19 9.09 4.11
CA TYR A 68 13.85 8.61 3.80
C TYR A 68 12.96 8.65 5.05
N ILE A 69 11.99 9.55 5.05
CA ILE A 69 10.97 9.64 6.10
C ILE A 69 9.64 9.13 5.53
N PRO A 70 9.15 7.95 5.94
CA PRO A 70 7.89 7.41 5.44
C PRO A 70 6.70 8.22 6.00
N HIS A 71 5.85 8.71 5.10
CA HIS A 71 4.58 9.34 5.43
C HIS A 71 3.43 8.48 4.86
N PRO A 72 2.94 7.46 5.61
CA PRO A 72 1.75 6.73 5.21
C PRO A 72 0.51 7.63 5.27
N ILE A 73 -0.52 7.30 4.48
CA ILE A 73 -1.79 8.00 4.53
C ILE A 73 -2.39 7.86 5.93
N ASP A 74 -2.85 8.97 6.51
CA ASP A 74 -3.57 8.94 7.77
C ASP A 74 -4.96 8.32 7.58
N LEU A 75 -5.20 7.23 8.31
CA LEU A 75 -6.43 6.43 8.29
C LEU A 75 -7.18 6.51 9.63
N SER A 76 -6.77 7.40 10.53
CA SER A 76 -7.35 7.57 11.87
C SER A 76 -8.81 8.05 11.81
N ASP A 77 -9.16 8.82 10.78
CA ASP A 77 -10.52 9.32 10.51
C ASP A 77 -11.44 8.30 9.82
N VAL A 78 -10.88 7.17 9.35
CA VAL A 78 -11.67 6.15 8.66
C VAL A 78 -12.28 5.17 9.66
N VAL A 79 -13.61 5.18 9.73
CA VAL A 79 -14.41 4.25 10.53
C VAL A 79 -14.92 3.11 9.63
N LEU A 80 -14.75 1.88 10.10
CA LEU A 80 -15.26 0.69 9.42
C LEU A 80 -16.56 0.21 10.07
N THR A 81 -17.40 -0.47 9.28
CA THR A 81 -18.59 -1.17 9.78
C THR A 81 -18.19 -2.51 10.42
N ASP A 82 -19.06 -3.08 11.24
CA ASP A 82 -18.83 -4.38 11.88
C ASP A 82 -18.53 -5.48 10.85
N ASP A 83 -19.26 -5.50 9.72
CA ASP A 83 -19.01 -6.45 8.63
C ASP A 83 -17.58 -6.34 8.05
N LEU A 84 -17.02 -5.13 7.98
CA LEU A 84 -15.65 -4.90 7.50
C LEU A 84 -14.61 -5.20 8.58
N ILE A 85 -14.96 -5.04 9.85
CA ILE A 85 -14.13 -5.48 10.98
C ILE A 85 -14.04 -7.01 10.99
N GLU A 86 -15.15 -7.72 10.75
CA GLU A 86 -15.15 -9.19 10.59
C GLU A 86 -14.32 -9.62 9.37
N LEU A 87 -14.46 -8.93 8.23
CA LEU A 87 -13.71 -9.22 7.01
C LEU A 87 -12.20 -9.20 7.23
N ARG A 88 -11.69 -8.34 8.12
CA ARG A 88 -10.27 -8.28 8.49
C ARG A 88 -9.72 -9.65 8.88
N GLU A 89 -10.46 -10.41 9.69
CA GLU A 89 -10.00 -11.70 10.20
C GLU A 89 -9.88 -12.72 9.07
N ALA A 90 -10.88 -12.76 8.17
CA ALA A 90 -10.86 -13.63 7.01
C ALA A 90 -9.71 -13.30 6.03
N ILE A 91 -9.39 -12.00 5.86
CA ILE A 91 -8.23 -11.59 5.06
C ILE A 91 -6.92 -12.03 5.72
N ALA A 92 -6.78 -11.84 7.04
CA ALA A 92 -5.58 -12.22 7.77
C ALA A 92 -5.35 -13.74 7.74
N GLU A 93 -6.39 -14.53 8.00
CA GLU A 93 -6.33 -15.99 7.92
C GLU A 93 -5.93 -16.46 6.51
N ASN A 94 -6.55 -15.91 5.46
CA ASN A 94 -6.21 -16.29 4.09
C ASN A 94 -4.80 -15.82 3.69
N ALA A 95 -4.33 -14.67 4.17
CA ALA A 95 -2.97 -14.21 3.93
C ALA A 95 -1.94 -15.19 4.51
N HIS A 96 -2.22 -15.72 5.72
CA HIS A 96 -1.41 -16.77 6.33
C HIS A 96 -1.42 -18.06 5.52
N GLU A 97 -2.58 -18.52 5.06
CA GLU A 97 -2.68 -19.73 4.22
C GLU A 97 -1.87 -19.58 2.92
N VAL A 98 -1.94 -18.43 2.25
CA VAL A 98 -1.15 -18.15 1.03
C VAL A 98 0.35 -18.13 1.34
N TRP A 99 0.76 -17.51 2.44
CA TRP A 99 2.16 -17.52 2.87
C TRP A 99 2.64 -18.95 3.16
N ALA A 100 1.85 -19.71 3.92
CA ALA A 100 2.17 -21.08 4.31
C ALA A 100 2.22 -22.04 3.12
N GLU A 101 1.32 -21.89 2.14
CA GLU A 101 1.33 -22.65 0.89
C GLU A 101 2.63 -22.43 0.11
N ASN A 102 3.01 -21.16 -0.10
CA ASN A 102 4.25 -20.80 -0.80
C ASN A 102 5.48 -21.36 -0.07
N ARG A 103 5.54 -21.19 1.26
CA ARG A 103 6.63 -21.74 2.08
C ARG A 103 6.67 -23.25 2.05
N TYR A 104 5.53 -23.91 2.11
CA TYR A 104 5.45 -25.37 2.01
C TYR A 104 6.01 -25.89 0.68
N ALA A 105 5.70 -25.20 -0.43
CA ALA A 105 6.19 -25.50 -1.78
C ALA A 105 7.72 -25.31 -1.89
N GLU A 106 8.28 -24.32 -1.19
CA GLU A 106 9.73 -24.10 -1.06
C GLU A 106 10.43 -25.14 -0.15
N GLY A 107 9.67 -26.05 0.48
CA GLY A 107 10.21 -27.10 1.35
C GLY A 107 10.15 -26.78 2.85
N TRP A 108 9.60 -25.61 3.23
CA TRP A 108 9.49 -25.25 4.64
C TRP A 108 8.53 -26.16 5.40
N ARG A 109 8.87 -26.46 6.65
CA ARG A 109 8.05 -27.27 7.56
C ARG A 109 7.97 -26.63 8.93
N TYR A 110 7.09 -27.16 9.76
CA TYR A 110 7.00 -26.76 11.16
C TYR A 110 8.28 -27.12 11.93
N GLY A 111 8.78 -26.16 12.70
CA GLY A 111 9.75 -26.40 13.77
C GLY A 111 9.53 -25.40 14.90
N PRO A 112 9.88 -25.73 16.16
CA PRO A 112 9.60 -24.89 17.33
C PRO A 112 10.34 -23.55 17.33
N GLN A 113 11.36 -23.40 16.48
CA GLN A 113 12.16 -22.20 16.26
C GLN A 113 12.45 -22.12 14.77
N ARG A 114 12.71 -20.90 14.29
CA ARG A 114 13.13 -20.69 12.90
C ARG A 114 14.53 -21.26 12.66
N ASP A 115 14.68 -22.06 11.62
CA ASP A 115 15.94 -22.68 11.18
C ASP A 115 15.97 -22.69 9.65
N ASP A 116 16.64 -21.71 9.05
CA ASP A 116 16.64 -21.51 7.59
C ASP A 116 17.43 -22.61 6.87
N ASP A 117 18.46 -23.19 7.50
CA ASP A 117 19.26 -24.28 6.93
C ASP A 117 18.43 -25.56 6.79
N LYS A 118 17.54 -25.82 7.77
CA LYS A 118 16.62 -26.96 7.75
C LYS A 118 15.23 -26.62 7.19
N LEU A 119 15.02 -25.37 6.76
CA LEU A 119 13.74 -24.83 6.31
C LEU A 119 12.62 -25.08 7.33
N LEU A 120 12.83 -24.70 8.59
CA LEU A 120 11.82 -24.81 9.64
C LEU A 120 11.34 -23.44 10.09
N HIS A 121 10.03 -23.28 10.29
CA HIS A 121 9.45 -22.05 10.82
C HIS A 121 8.33 -22.36 11.85
N PRO A 122 8.25 -21.63 12.98
CA PRO A 122 7.24 -21.88 14.02
C PRO A 122 5.81 -21.64 13.57
N ASP A 123 5.63 -20.79 12.56
CA ASP A 123 4.30 -20.42 12.06
C ASP A 123 3.79 -21.32 10.93
N MET A 124 4.53 -22.37 10.54
CA MET A 124 4.04 -23.40 9.61
C MET A 124 3.00 -24.32 10.28
N ARG A 125 1.90 -23.72 10.72
CA ARG A 125 0.76 -24.33 11.42
C ARG A 125 -0.51 -23.54 11.10
N PRO A 126 -1.71 -24.07 11.39
CA PRO A 126 -2.96 -23.37 11.11
C PRO A 126 -3.01 -22.00 11.78
N TYR A 127 -3.60 -21.01 11.09
CA TYR A 127 -3.73 -19.63 11.58
C TYR A 127 -4.27 -19.57 13.02
N SER A 128 -5.29 -20.36 13.33
CA SER A 128 -5.90 -20.44 14.67
C SER A 128 -4.90 -20.76 15.81
N GLN A 129 -3.79 -21.45 15.51
CA GLN A 129 -2.77 -21.86 16.47
C GLN A 129 -1.59 -20.88 16.58
N LEU A 130 -1.57 -19.80 15.80
CA LEU A 130 -0.55 -18.78 15.89
C LEU A 130 -0.64 -18.00 17.22
N PRO A 131 0.48 -17.46 17.71
CA PRO A 131 0.49 -16.52 18.82
C PRO A 131 -0.26 -15.25 18.40
N GLU A 132 -0.91 -14.58 19.35
CA GLU A 132 -1.72 -13.41 19.03
C GLU A 132 -0.92 -12.28 18.38
N GLY A 133 0.33 -12.09 18.79
CA GLY A 133 1.22 -11.09 18.20
C GLY A 133 1.50 -11.30 16.71
N GLU A 134 1.56 -12.55 16.24
CA GLU A 134 1.75 -12.84 14.81
C GLU A 134 0.46 -12.55 14.04
N LYS A 135 -0.70 -12.93 14.59
CA LYS A 135 -2.01 -12.64 14.01
C LYS A 135 -2.26 -11.13 13.91
N ASP A 136 -1.82 -10.37 14.90
CA ASP A 136 -2.03 -8.93 14.97
C ASP A 136 -1.35 -8.20 13.81
N TYR A 137 -0.18 -8.65 13.36
CA TYR A 137 0.48 -8.09 12.18
C TYR A 137 -0.40 -8.20 10.92
N ASP A 138 -0.90 -9.41 10.64
CA ASP A 138 -1.77 -9.65 9.47
C ASP A 138 -3.10 -8.91 9.58
N ARG A 139 -3.68 -8.85 10.78
CA ARG A 139 -4.91 -8.09 11.05
C ARG A 139 -4.70 -6.60 10.87
N GLU A 140 -3.59 -6.03 11.33
CA GLU A 140 -3.26 -4.63 11.12
C GLU A 140 -3.12 -4.32 9.63
N MET A 141 -2.42 -5.18 8.89
CA MET A 141 -2.27 -5.04 7.44
C MET A 141 -3.64 -5.08 6.74
N ALA A 142 -4.48 -6.07 7.06
CA ALA A 142 -5.82 -6.19 6.52
C ALA A 142 -6.69 -4.96 6.84
N MET A 143 -6.67 -4.50 8.10
CA MET A 143 -7.41 -3.34 8.57
C MET A 143 -6.98 -2.05 7.87
N LYS A 144 -5.67 -1.80 7.78
CA LYS A 144 -5.11 -0.63 7.08
C LYS A 144 -5.48 -0.66 5.59
N THR A 145 -5.47 -1.84 4.96
CA THR A 145 -5.87 -2.00 3.56
C THR A 145 -7.34 -1.65 3.35
N ILE A 146 -8.26 -2.19 4.16
CA ILE A 146 -9.70 -1.88 4.05
C ILE A 146 -9.94 -0.38 4.27
N LYS A 147 -9.31 0.21 5.29
CA LYS A 147 -9.43 1.64 5.57
C LYS A 147 -8.89 2.50 4.42
N LEU A 148 -7.77 2.10 3.82
CA LEU A 148 -7.19 2.79 2.67
C LEU A 148 -8.15 2.78 1.48
N LEU A 149 -8.75 1.63 1.14
CA LEU A 149 -9.74 1.56 0.06
C LEU A 149 -10.89 2.56 0.29
N LYS A 150 -11.39 2.64 1.53
CA LYS A 150 -12.43 3.62 1.90
C LYS A 150 -11.95 5.07 1.81
N LYS A 151 -10.74 5.37 2.29
CA LYS A 151 -10.12 6.71 2.19
C LYS A 151 -9.97 7.15 0.73
N LEU A 152 -9.69 6.21 -0.17
CA LEU A 152 -9.59 6.42 -1.62
C LEU A 152 -10.95 6.49 -2.35
N GLY A 153 -12.07 6.41 -1.62
CA GLY A 153 -13.41 6.57 -2.17
C GLY A 153 -14.08 5.29 -2.66
N TYR A 154 -13.54 4.11 -2.33
CA TYR A 154 -14.16 2.83 -2.64
C TYR A 154 -15.00 2.33 -1.46
N ASP A 155 -16.19 1.80 -1.74
CA ASP A 155 -17.03 1.15 -0.73
C ASP A 155 -17.07 -0.37 -0.93
N LEU A 156 -16.67 -1.10 0.11
CA LEU A 156 -16.87 -2.55 0.20
C LEU A 156 -18.13 -2.82 1.01
N VAL A 157 -19.09 -3.52 0.39
CA VAL A 157 -20.37 -3.85 1.01
C VAL A 157 -20.58 -5.36 0.99
N LYS A 158 -20.79 -5.96 2.16
CA LYS A 158 -21.15 -7.37 2.29
C LYS A 158 -22.50 -7.59 1.61
N ARG A 159 -22.53 -8.46 0.60
CA ARG A 159 -23.77 -8.80 -0.09
C ARG A 159 -24.68 -9.55 0.90
N LYS A 160 -25.92 -9.09 1.06
CA LYS A 160 -26.94 -9.86 1.77
C LYS A 160 -27.27 -11.06 0.88
N ASN A 161 -27.06 -12.27 1.39
CA ASN A 161 -27.49 -13.48 0.69
C ASN A 161 -29.02 -13.48 0.62
N ASN A 162 -29.58 -13.07 -0.52
CA ASN A 162 -30.93 -13.45 -0.86
C ASN A 162 -30.88 -14.96 -1.14
N LYS A 163 -31.18 -15.77 -0.14
CA LYS A 163 -31.50 -17.18 -0.36
C LYS A 163 -32.65 -17.21 -1.38
N GLN A 164 -32.37 -17.64 -2.61
CA GLN A 164 -33.38 -18.21 -3.50
C GLN A 164 -33.65 -19.64 -3.07
#